data_AF-A0A958FQ98-F1
#
_entry.id   AF-A0A958FQ98-F1
#
_cell.length_a   1.000
_cell.length_b   1.000
_cell.length_c   1.000
_cell.angle_alpha   90.00
_cell.angle_beta   90.00
_cell.angle_gamma   90.00
#
_symmetry.space_group_name_H-M   'P 1'
#
loop_
_entity.id
_entity.type
_entity.pdbx_description
1 polymer ?
#
loop_
_entity_poly.entity_id
_entity_poly.type
_entity_poly.pdbx_seq_one_letter_code
_entity_poly.pdbx_strand_id
1 'polypeptide(L)' 'PGIIGRVGTLLAEHNINIGQVSSGRDRNTNTALNIFNVEGDLPASLRNELQADDNIKNVMLVEL' A
#
# COMPACT_ATOMS: atom_id res chain seq x y z
N PRO A 1 5.09 -1.53 12.31
CA PRO A 1 6.42 -1.48 11.65
C PRO A 1 6.46 -2.46 10.47
N GLY A 2 7.36 -2.29 9.50
CA GLY A 2 7.46 -3.22 8.36
C GLY A 2 6.37 -3.09 7.29
N ILE A 3 5.43 -2.15 7.44
CA ILE A 3 4.27 -2.03 6.54
C ILE A 3 4.66 -1.75 5.08
N ILE A 4 5.71 -0.95 4.86
CA ILE A 4 6.21 -0.66 3.50
C ILE A 4 6.72 -1.95 2.84
N GLY A 5 7.44 -2.78 3.58
CA GLY A 5 7.93 -4.07 3.10
C GLY A 5 6.78 -5.03 2.79
N ARG A 6 5.79 -5.13 3.70
CA ARG A 6 4.61 -5.98 3.49
C ARG A 6 3.82 -5.61 2.24
N VAL A 7 3.53 -4.32 2.06
CA VAL A 7 2.84 -3.83 0.85
C VAL A 7 3.68 -4.08 -0.40
N GLY A 8 5.00 -3.84 -0.34
CA GLY A 8 5.91 -4.12 -1.45
C GLY A 8 5.96 -5.60 -1.84
N THR A 9 5.98 -6.52 -0.87
CA THR A 9 5.92 -7.97 -1.11
C THR A 9 4.61 -8.36 -1.80
N LEU A 10 3.49 -7.83 -1.31
CA LEU A 10 2.18 -8.14 -1.88
C LEU A 10 2.07 -7.63 -3.33
N LEU A 11 2.55 -6.42 -3.62
CA LEU A 11 2.61 -5.91 -4.99
C LEU A 11 3.48 -6.80 -5.89
N ALA A 12 4.61 -7.29 -5.38
CA ALA A 12 5.49 -8.21 -6.12
C ALA A 12 4.82 -9.57 -6.40
N GLU A 13 4.05 -10.13 -5.46
CA GLU A 13 3.28 -11.38 -5.66
C GLU A 13 2.25 -11.25 -6.78
N HIS A 14 1.70 -10.04 -6.97
CA HIS A 14 0.79 -9.72 -8.07
C HIS A 14 1.52 -9.23 -9.34
N ASN A 15 2.86 -9.28 -9.39
CA ASN A 15 3.71 -8.81 -10.49
C ASN A 15 3.51 -7.33 -10.85
N ILE A 16 3.27 -6.49 -9.84
CA ILE A 16 3.05 -5.05 -10.00
C ILE A 16 4.32 -4.29 -9.66
N ASN A 17 4.82 -3.50 -10.61
CA ASN A 17 6.00 -2.66 -10.41
C ASN A 17 5.64 -1.38 -9.64
N ILE A 18 6.60 -0.89 -8.86
CA ILE A 18 6.50 0.37 -8.12
C ILE A 18 7.35 1.42 -8.82
N GLY A 19 6.72 2.47 -9.35
CA GLY A 19 7.41 3.60 -9.94
C GLY A 19 7.85 4.63 -8.91
N GLN A 20 7.03 4.85 -7.88
CA GLN A 20 7.34 5.79 -6.80
C GLN A 20 6.70 5.36 -5.48
N VAL A 21 7.43 5.61 -4.37
CA VAL A 21 6.88 5.53 -3.02
C VAL A 21 7.07 6.86 -2.32
N SER A 22 6.00 7.39 -1.75
CA SER A 22 6.03 8.52 -0.81
C SER A 22 5.51 8.08 0.55
N SER A 23 6.21 8.43 1.63
CA SER A 23 5.82 8.04 2.99
C SER A 23 5.93 9.21 3.95
N GLY A 24 4.91 9.39 4.78
CA GLY A 24 4.86 10.37 5.84
C GLY A 24 4.36 9.75 7.14
N ARG A 25 4.88 10.21 8.27
CA ARG A 25 4.46 9.76 9.61
C ARG A 25 3.99 10.94 10.44
N ASP A 26 2.80 10.82 11.00
CA ASP A 26 2.32 11.72 12.03
C ASP A 26 2.66 11.13 13.41
N ARG A 27 3.52 11.82 14.15
CA ARG A 27 3.96 11.40 15.48
C ARG A 27 2.88 11.63 16.55
N ASN A 28 1.97 12.58 16.34
CA ASN A 28 0.92 12.91 17.30
C ASN A 28 -0.17 11.85 17.30
N THR A 29 -0.57 11.37 16.13
CA THR A 29 -1.59 10.30 15.98
C THR A 29 -0.97 8.90 15.90
N ASN A 30 0.36 8.80 15.87
CA ASN A 30 1.11 7.57 15.64
C ASN A 30 0.66 6.81 14.37
N THR A 31 0.30 7.56 13.34
CA THR A 31 -0.13 7.02 12.03
C THR A 31 0.92 7.28 10.96
N ALA A 32 0.82 6.53 9.86
CA ALA A 32 1.62 6.78 8.67
C ALA A 32 0.71 6.74 7.43
N LEU A 33 1.03 7.58 6.45
CA LEU A 33 0.48 7.55 5.11
C LEU A 33 1.58 7.10 4.15
N ASN A 34 1.30 6.05 3.38
CA ASN A 34 2.16 5.59 2.31
C ASN A 34 1.38 5.67 1.01
N ILE A 35 1.98 6.27 -0.01
CA ILE A 35 1.44 6.36 -1.37
C ILE A 35 2.37 5.56 -2.26
N PHE A 36 1.82 4.59 -2.96
CA PHE A 36 2.53 3.76 -3.92
C PHE A 36 1.96 4.08 -5.30
N ASN A 37 2.80 4.66 -6.16
CA ASN A 37 2.49 4.79 -7.58
C ASN A 37 3.00 3.53 -8.27
N VAL A 38 2.08 2.82 -8.91
CA VAL A 38 2.35 1.50 -9.49
C VAL A 38 2.05 1.49 -10.98
N GLU A 39 2.63 0.50 -11.66
CA GLU A 39 2.40 0.25 -13.08
C GLU A 39 1.50 -0.97 -13.26
N GLY A 40 0.45 -0.82 -14.06
CA GLY A 40 -0.48 -1.90 -14.40
C GLY A 40 -1.79 -1.86 -13.62
N ASP A 41 -2.63 -2.85 -13.88
CA ASP A 41 -3.96 -2.97 -13.28
C ASP A 41 -3.87 -3.43 -11.82
N LEU A 42 -4.73 -2.85 -10.98
CA LEU A 42 -4.85 -3.20 -9.57
C LEU A 42 -6.00 -4.19 -9.38
N PRO A 43 -5.74 -5.50 -9.20
CA PRO A 43 -6.80 -6.48 -9.09
C PRO A 43 -7.58 -6.30 -7.78
N ALA A 44 -8.88 -6.63 -7.79
CA ALA A 44 -9.72 -6.52 -6.60
C ALA A 44 -9.22 -7.40 -5.43
N SER A 45 -8.51 -8.50 -5.72
CA SER A 45 -7.86 -9.36 -4.72
C SER A 45 -6.83 -8.60 -3.90
N LEU A 46 -5.93 -7.84 -4.56
CA LEU A 46 -4.92 -7.02 -3.89
C LEU A 46 -5.56 -6.02 -2.91
N ARG A 47 -6.67 -5.38 -3.30
CA ARG A 47 -7.41 -4.48 -2.40
C ARG A 47 -7.90 -5.21 -1.16
N ASN A 48 -8.51 -6.38 -1.34
CA ASN A 48 -9.07 -7.17 -0.23
C ASN A 48 -7.96 -7.63 0.72
N GLU A 49 -6.81 -8.05 0.19
CA GLU A 49 -5.65 -8.47 0.98
C GLU A 49 -5.03 -7.32 1.79
N LEU A 50 -4.97 -6.11 1.21
CA LEU A 50 -4.53 -4.91 1.93
C LEU A 50 -5.54 -4.48 2.99
N GLN A 51 -6.85 -4.57 2.72
CA GLN A 51 -7.90 -4.22 3.67
C GLN A 51 -8.03 -5.22 4.82
N ALA A 52 -7.62 -6.47 4.63
CA ALA A 52 -7.62 -7.52 5.64
C ALA A 52 -6.41 -7.45 6.60
N ASP A 53 -5.43 -6.57 6.35
CA ASP A 53 -4.29 -6.37 7.26
C ASP A 53 -4.67 -5.49 8.44
N ASP A 54 -4.65 -6.06 9.65
CA ASP A 54 -4.92 -5.35 10.90
C ASP A 54 -4.01 -4.13 11.16
N ASN A 55 -2.85 -4.05 10.48
CA ASN A 55 -1.94 -2.92 10.58
C ASN A 55 -2.32 -1.76 9.64
N ILE A 56 -3.28 -1.95 8.75
CA ILE A 56 -3.73 -0.97 7.76
C ILE A 56 -5.09 -0.41 8.18
N LYS A 57 -5.13 0.87 8.54
CA LYS A 57 -6.37 1.54 8.93
C LYS A 57 -7.31 1.80 7.76
N ASN A 58 -6.75 2.08 6.58
CA ASN A 58 -7.52 2.37 5.38
C ASN A 58 -6.68 2.13 4.11
N VAL A 59 -7.34 1.75 3.02
CA VAL A 59 -6.75 1.55 1.69
C VAL A 59 -7.61 2.30 0.68
N MET A 60 -6.97 3.13 -0.14
CA MET A 60 -7.62 3.85 -1.23
C MET A 60 -6.87 3.55 -2.53
N LEU A 61 -7.62 3.10 -3.54
CA LEU A 61 -7.13 2.98 -4.91
C LEU A 61 -7.54 4.24 -5.66
N VAL A 62 -6.59 4.82 -6.40
CA VAL A 62 -6.80 6.04 -7.17
C VAL A 62 -6.32 5.77 -8.59
N GLU A 63 -7.22 5.93 -9.55
CA GLU A 63 -6.88 6.01 -10.98
C GLU A 63 -6.73 7.50 -11.33
N LEU A 64 -5.64 7.84 -12.03
CA LEU A 64 -5.30 9.21 -12.44
C LEU A 64 -5.64 9.47 -13.90
#